data_AF-A0A9D0J3Q4-F1
#
_entry.id   AF-A0A9D0J3Q4-F1
#
_cell.length_a   1.000
_cell.length_b   1.000
_cell.length_c   1.000
_cell.angle_alpha   90.00
_cell.angle_beta   90.00
_cell.angle_gamma   90.00
#
_symmetry.space_group_name_H-M   'P 1'
#
loop_
_entity.id
_entity.type
_entity.pdbx_description
1 polymer ?
#
loop_
_entity_poly.entity_id
_entity_poly.type
_entity_poly.pdbx_seq_one_letter_code
_entity_poly.pdbx_strand_id
1 'polypeptide(L)' 'NVYAAMQIAARPENAGKTIVTILCDTAERYISTALFTE' A
#
# COMPACT_ATOMS: atom_id res chain seq x y z
N ASN A 1 3.84 -0.47 1.88
CA ASN A 1 4.23 0.46 0.78
C ASN A 1 3.04 1.22 0.20
N VAL A 2 1.86 0.60 0.04
CA VAL A 2 0.62 1.28 -0.38
C VAL A 2 0.32 2.50 0.48
N TYR A 3 0.39 2.36 1.81
CA TYR A 3 0.24 3.50 2.72
C TYR A 3 1.20 4.66 2.39
N ALA A 4 2.49 4.37 2.20
CA ALA A 4 3.48 5.39 1.83
C ALA A 4 3.16 5.98 0.45
N ALA A 5 2.78 5.17 -0.55
CA ALA A 5 2.39 5.64 -1.87
C ALA A 5 1.20 6.61 -1.79
N MET A 6 0.21 6.37 -0.91
CA MET A 6 -0.88 7.30 -0.66
C MET A 6 -0.38 8.63 -0.07
N GLN A 7 0.55 8.58 0.89
CA GLN A 7 1.16 9.79 1.46
C GLN A 7 1.95 10.59 0.40
N ILE A 8 2.62 9.91 -0.54
CA ILE A 8 3.29 10.56 -1.68
C ILE A 8 2.26 11.16 -2.65
N ALA A 9 1.19 10.43 -2.98
CA ALA A 9 0.16 10.88 -3.91
C ALA A 9 -0.61 12.11 -3.39
N ALA A 10 -0.75 12.26 -2.07
CA ALA A 10 -1.42 13.40 -1.44
C ALA A 10 -0.63 14.72 -1.54
N ARG A 11 0.64 14.69 -1.96
CA ARG A 11 1.47 15.91 -2.02
C ARG A 11 1.07 16.78 -3.22
N PRO A 12 0.98 18.11 -3.06
CA PRO A 12 0.55 19.01 -4.14
C PRO A 12 1.37 18.86 -5.44
N GLU A 13 2.68 18.64 -5.32
CA GLU A 13 3.58 18.45 -6.46
C GLU A 13 3.34 17.16 -7.25
N ASN A 14 2.51 16.25 -6.73
CA ASN A 14 2.13 15.00 -7.38
C ASN A 14 0.69 15.00 -7.91
N ALA A 15 -0.02 16.13 -7.84
CA ALA A 15 -1.33 16.27 -8.46
C ALA A 15 -1.30 15.91 -9.96
N GLY A 16 -2.19 15.01 -10.37
CA GLY A 16 -2.28 14.53 -11.75
C GLY A 16 -1.21 13.52 -12.18
N LYS A 17 -0.28 13.12 -11.30
CA LYS A 17 0.70 12.07 -11.60
C LYS A 17 0.16 10.69 -11.22
N THR A 18 0.57 9.67 -11.99
CA THR A 18 0.33 8.26 -11.65
C THR A 18 1.45 7.76 -10.74
N ILE A 19 1.11 7.37 -9.50
CA ILE A 19 2.04 6.75 -8.56
C ILE A 19 1.90 5.23 -8.61
N VAL A 20 3.01 4.53 -8.85
CA VAL A 20 3.04 3.06 -8.94
C VAL A 20 3.84 2.48 -7.76
N THR A 21 3.30 1.44 -7.13
CA THR A 21 3.97 0.65 -6.09
C THR A 21 3.69 -0.83 -6.31
N ILE A 22 4.59 -1.69 -5.87
CA ILE A 22 4.45 -3.16 -5.97
C ILE A 22 3.78 -3.67 -4.70
N LEU A 23 2.74 -4.49 -4.81
CA LEU A 23 2.29 -5.32 -3.70
C LEU A 23 3.04 -6.65 -3.75
N CYS A 24 3.76 -6.98 -2.68
CA CYS A 24 4.76 -8.06 -2.73
C CYS A 24 4.17 -9.47 -2.68
N ASP A 25 2.92 -9.62 -2.24
CA ASP A 25 2.23 -10.90 -2.13
C ASP A 25 0.70 -10.69 -2.06
N THR A 26 -0.06 -11.79 -2.05
CA THR A 26 -1.53 -11.82 -1.96
C THR A 26 -2.05 -11.95 -0.52
N ALA A 27 -1.18 -11.87 0.47
CA ALA A 27 -1.43 -12.06 1.90
C ALA A 27 -1.88 -13.46 2.39
N GLU A 28 -2.11 -14.44 1.52
CA GLU A 28 -2.52 -15.81 1.90
C GLU A 28 -1.58 -16.45 2.95
N ARG A 29 -0.27 -16.18 2.84
CA ARG A 29 0.74 -16.67 3.80
C ARG A 29 0.50 -16.19 5.24
N TYR A 30 -0.23 -15.10 5.44
CA TYR A 30 -0.34 -14.44 6.74
C TYR A 30 -1.68 -14.70 7.46
N ILE A 31 -2.53 -15.60 6.95
CA ILE A 31 -3.84 -15.93 7.54
C ILE A 31 -3.74 -16.29 9.02
N SER A 32 -2.66 -16.93 9.44
CA SER A 32 -2.44 -17.33 10.84
C SER A 32 -1.72 -16.27 11.70
N THR A 33 -1.60 -15.03 11.21
CA THR A 33 -0.92 -13.94 11.93
C THR A 33 -1.91 -12.89 12.42
N ALA A 34 -1.43 -11.94 13.22
CA ALA A 34 -2.22 -10.79 13.68
C ALA A 34 -2.86 -9.97 12.54
N LEU A 35 -2.36 -10.08 11.31
CA LEU A 35 -2.90 -9.38 10.15
C LEU A 35 -4.37 -9.75 9.85
N PHE A 36 -4.79 -10.97 10.20
CA PHE A 36 -6.15 -11.49 10.00
C PHE A 36 -6.87 -11.79 11.31
N THR A 37 -6.39 -11.24 12.43
CA THR A 37 -7.11 -11.31 13.71
C THR A 37 -8.23 -10.27 13.73
N GLU A 38 -9.39 -10.63 14.30
CA GLU A 38 -10.55 -9.75 14.50
C GLU A 38 -10.27 -8.63 15.51
#